data_AF-A0AAJ2NM68-F1
#
_entry.id   AF-A0AAJ2NM68-F1
#
_cell.length_a   1.000
_cell.length_b   1.000
_cell.length_c   1.000
_cell.angle_alpha   90.00
_cell.angle_beta   90.00
_cell.angle_gamma   90.00
#
_symmetry.space_group_name_H-M   'P 1'
#
loop_
_entity.id
_entity.type
_entity.pdbx_description
1 polymer ?
#
loop_
_entity_poly.entity_id
_entity_poly.type
_entity_poly.pdbx_seq_one_letter_code
_entity_poly.pdbx_strand_id
1 'polypeptide(L)'
;MKKVLLVVLLSVAAFNASAISEQHRQELSKSGCTQVDEAAGKCSSSKVHKPKASTPATEADHVMNMPISDAAEFLLSTGWKPNNGKWHKQGYTLTLLVEDDTVVNSQLKK
;
A
#
# COMPACT_ATOMS: atom_id res chain seq x y z
N MET A 1 11.79 -65.46 18.70
CA MET A 1 12.62 -64.40 18.08
C MET A 1 11.77 -63.14 17.97
N LYS A 2 12.33 -61.99 18.38
CA LYS A 2 11.64 -60.70 18.57
C LYS A 2 11.53 -59.93 17.25
N LYS A 3 10.31 -59.44 16.96
CA LYS A 3 9.90 -58.18 16.27
C LYS A 3 10.51 -57.96 14.86
N VAL A 4 9.81 -57.38 13.88
CA VAL A 4 9.51 -55.95 13.77
C VAL A 4 8.38 -55.76 12.75
N LEU A 5 7.35 -55.01 13.17
CA LEU A 5 6.31 -54.44 12.31
C LEU A 5 6.94 -53.38 11.39
N LEU A 6 6.76 -53.52 10.08
CA LEU A 6 7.12 -52.49 9.09
C LEU A 6 5.89 -51.61 8.85
N VAL A 7 5.78 -50.52 9.61
CA VAL A 7 4.80 -49.44 9.39
C VAL A 7 5.39 -48.47 8.39
N VAL A 8 4.89 -48.49 7.15
CA VAL A 8 5.24 -47.49 6.12
C VAL A 8 4.23 -46.35 6.24
N LEU A 9 4.60 -45.32 7.00
CA LEU A 9 3.93 -44.02 7.03
C LEU A 9 4.31 -43.26 5.74
N LEU A 10 3.46 -43.32 4.72
CA LEU A 10 3.52 -42.40 3.58
C LEU A 10 2.90 -41.06 4.01
N SER A 11 3.72 -40.21 4.61
CA SER A 11 3.43 -38.78 4.79
C SER A 11 3.55 -38.09 3.43
N VAL A 12 2.43 -37.95 2.72
CA VAL A 12 2.31 -37.04 1.57
C VAL A 12 2.29 -35.63 2.14
N ALA A 13 3.46 -34.97 2.15
CA ALA A 13 3.53 -33.54 2.41
C ALA A 13 2.75 -32.83 1.29
N ALA A 14 1.59 -32.27 1.63
CA ALA A 14 0.86 -31.37 0.76
C ALA A 14 1.74 -30.12 0.56
N PHE A 15 2.45 -30.07 -0.56
CA PHE A 15 2.99 -28.82 -1.07
C PHE A 15 1.79 -27.93 -1.38
N ASN A 16 1.56 -26.92 -0.55
CA ASN A 16 0.70 -25.81 -0.91
C ASN A 16 1.40 -25.08 -2.06
N ALA A 17 1.19 -25.54 -3.29
CA ALA A 17 1.36 -24.72 -4.46
C ALA A 17 0.27 -23.65 -4.36
N SER A 18 0.59 -22.54 -3.71
CA SER A 18 -0.26 -21.37 -3.64
C SER A 18 -0.59 -20.98 -5.08
N ALA A 19 -1.79 -21.34 -5.54
CA ALA A 19 -2.33 -20.82 -6.79
C ALA A 19 -2.44 -19.31 -6.59
N ILE A 20 -1.49 -18.59 -7.16
CA ILE A 20 -1.40 -17.13 -7.09
C ILE A 20 -2.70 -16.60 -7.68
N SER A 21 -3.61 -16.14 -6.84
CA SER A 21 -4.88 -15.56 -7.26
C SER A 21 -4.60 -14.33 -8.11
N GLU A 22 -5.47 -14.01 -9.07
CA GLU A 22 -5.32 -12.80 -9.89
C GLU A 22 -5.25 -11.53 -9.02
N GLN A 23 -5.95 -11.54 -7.88
CA GLN A 23 -5.89 -10.51 -6.85
C GLN A 23 -4.46 -10.30 -6.34
N HIS A 24 -3.72 -11.39 -6.09
CA HIS A 24 -2.33 -11.34 -5.64
C HIS A 24 -1.38 -10.81 -6.72
N ARG A 25 -1.62 -11.17 -8.00
CA ARG A 25 -0.88 -10.57 -9.13
C ARG A 25 -1.14 -9.06 -9.26
N GLN A 26 -2.37 -8.63 -9.03
CA GLN A 26 -2.72 -7.22 -9.11
C GLN A 26 -2.08 -6.43 -7.95
N GLU A 27 -2.02 -7.01 -6.76
CA GLU A 27 -1.33 -6.43 -5.60
C GLU A 27 0.18 -6.32 -5.82
N LEU A 28 0.81 -7.31 -6.48
CA LEU A 28 2.21 -7.25 -6.90
C LEU A 28 2.48 -6.16 -7.94
N SER A 29 1.59 -6.02 -8.92
CA SER A 29 1.74 -4.98 -9.94
C SER A 29 1.66 -3.56 -9.35
N LYS A 30 0.84 -3.37 -8.31
CA LYS A 30 0.75 -2.09 -7.57
C LYS A 30 1.94 -1.83 -6.66
N SER A 31 2.63 -2.88 -6.18
CA SER A 31 3.83 -2.73 -5.36
C SER A 31 5.12 -2.56 -6.17
N GLY A 32 5.05 -2.65 -7.51
CA GLY A 32 6.20 -2.58 -8.40
C GLY A 32 7.12 -3.80 -8.30
N CYS A 33 6.65 -4.88 -7.67
CA CYS A 33 7.42 -6.09 -7.47
C CYS A 33 7.15 -7.12 -8.55
N THR A 34 8.21 -7.80 -9.01
CA THR A 34 8.05 -8.96 -9.88
C THR A 34 7.78 -10.23 -9.05
N GLN A 35 7.23 -11.26 -9.70
CA GLN A 35 7.04 -12.57 -9.08
C GLN A 35 8.35 -13.18 -8.54
N VAL A 36 9.48 -12.81 -9.16
CA VAL A 36 10.82 -13.28 -8.76
C VAL A 36 11.28 -12.61 -7.46
N ASP A 37 10.94 -11.33 -7.27
CA ASP A 37 11.25 -10.57 -6.05
C ASP A 37 10.43 -11.04 -4.85
N GLU A 38 9.18 -11.46 -5.06
CA GLU A 38 8.35 -12.09 -4.02
C GLU A 38 8.90 -13.47 -3.63
N ALA A 39 9.20 -14.33 -4.61
CA ALA A 39 9.74 -15.66 -4.36
C ALA A 39 11.10 -15.63 -3.66
N ALA A 40 11.89 -14.58 -3.90
CA ALA A 40 13.15 -14.31 -3.20
C ALA A 40 12.97 -13.68 -1.80
N GLY A 41 11.73 -13.47 -1.34
CA GLY A 41 11.41 -12.85 -0.05
C GLY A 41 11.76 -11.35 0.03
N LYS A 42 12.07 -10.72 -1.10
CA LYS A 42 12.46 -9.30 -1.17
C LYS A 42 11.23 -8.39 -1.18
N CYS A 43 10.14 -8.87 -1.76
CA CYS A 43 8.86 -8.22 -1.68
C CYS A 43 8.01 -8.89 -0.61
N SER A 44 7.74 -8.16 0.46
CA SER A 44 6.73 -8.53 1.44
C SER A 44 5.49 -7.75 1.05
N SER A 45 4.34 -8.39 0.81
CA SER A 45 3.05 -7.72 0.59
C SER A 45 2.68 -6.75 1.74
N SER A 46 3.31 -6.91 2.90
CA SER A 46 3.31 -5.97 4.02
C SER A 46 4.04 -4.64 3.77
N LYS A 47 4.75 -4.50 2.64
CA LYS A 47 5.39 -3.28 2.13
C LYS A 47 4.67 -2.76 0.89
N VAL A 48 3.33 -2.77 0.88
CA VAL A 48 2.66 -1.58 0.35
C VAL A 48 3.37 -0.42 1.02
N HIS A 49 4.01 0.46 0.24
CA HIS A 49 4.75 1.59 0.75
C HIS A 49 3.81 2.39 1.64
N LYS A 50 3.75 2.08 2.93
CA LYS A 50 3.18 2.97 3.92
C LYS A 50 4.12 4.15 3.85
N PRO A 51 3.66 5.32 3.38
CA PRO A 51 4.51 6.48 3.34
C PRO A 51 5.13 6.64 4.73
N LYS A 52 6.47 6.68 4.75
CA LYS A 52 7.31 6.87 5.93
C LYS A 52 6.64 7.90 6.82
N ALA A 53 6.36 7.55 8.09
CA ALA A 53 5.56 8.34 9.05
C ALA A 53 5.54 9.84 8.73
N SER A 54 4.59 10.23 7.90
CA SER A 54 4.48 11.58 7.35
C SER A 54 3.49 12.35 8.20
N THR A 55 3.88 13.55 8.61
CA THR A 55 2.99 14.41 9.39
C THR A 55 2.01 15.09 8.44
N PRO A 56 0.78 15.44 8.90
CA PRO A 56 -0.17 16.21 8.09
C PRO A 56 0.40 17.50 7.49
N ALA A 57 1.37 18.14 8.17
CA ALA A 57 2.06 19.32 7.66
C ALA A 57 2.96 18.98 6.47
N THR A 58 3.82 17.99 6.61
CA THR A 58 4.70 17.53 5.52
C THR A 58 3.90 17.03 4.31
N GLU A 59 2.74 16.41 4.53
CA GLU A 59 1.84 15.96 3.47
C GLU A 59 1.16 17.14 2.75
N ALA A 60 0.82 18.21 3.48
CA ALA A 60 0.29 19.44 2.89
C ALA A 60 1.35 20.16 2.05
N ASP A 61 2.59 20.25 2.54
CA ASP A 61 3.70 20.84 1.78
C ASP A 61 4.04 20.02 0.53
N HIS A 62 3.91 18.69 0.60
CA HIS A 62 4.25 17.81 -0.52
C HIS A 62 3.37 18.04 -1.75
N VAL A 63 2.07 18.31 -1.55
CA VAL A 63 1.13 18.47 -2.65
C VAL A 63 1.25 19.82 -3.38
N MET A 64 2.08 20.74 -2.88
CA MET A 64 2.31 22.04 -3.51
C MET A 64 2.97 21.91 -4.88
N ASN A 65 2.49 22.69 -5.85
CA ASN A 65 2.94 22.70 -7.24
C ASN A 65 2.75 21.36 -7.98
N MET A 66 1.92 20.46 -7.44
CA MET A 66 1.53 19.23 -8.12
C MET A 66 0.21 19.41 -8.86
N PRO A 67 -0.01 18.66 -9.94
CA PRO A 67 -1.35 18.49 -10.51
C PRO A 67 -2.33 17.99 -9.45
N ILE A 68 -3.58 18.47 -9.49
CA ILE A 68 -4.62 18.08 -8.53
C ILE A 68 -4.93 16.59 -8.57
N SER A 69 -4.77 15.93 -9.72
CA SER A 69 -4.87 14.48 -9.87
C SER A 69 -3.87 13.76 -8.97
N ASP A 70 -2.59 14.12 -9.09
CA ASP A 70 -1.48 13.46 -8.42
C ASP A 70 -1.50 13.78 -6.93
N ALA A 71 -1.83 15.04 -6.59
CA ALA A 71 -2.04 15.46 -5.21
C ALA A 71 -3.17 14.67 -4.54
N ALA A 72 -4.30 14.47 -5.24
CA ALA A 72 -5.42 13.69 -4.73
C ALA A 72 -5.05 12.22 -4.51
N GLU A 73 -4.35 11.59 -5.47
CA GLU A 73 -3.86 10.21 -5.31
C GLU A 73 -2.91 10.07 -4.13
N PHE A 74 -1.98 11.03 -3.96
CA PHE A 74 -1.08 11.05 -2.81
C PHE A 74 -1.84 11.18 -1.49
N LEU A 75 -2.80 12.11 -1.38
CA LEU A 75 -3.60 12.32 -0.17
C LEU A 75 -4.44 11.08 0.17
N LEU A 76 -5.04 10.42 -0.82
CA LEU A 76 -5.76 9.16 -0.63
C LEU A 76 -4.83 8.05 -0.14
N SER A 77 -3.64 7.91 -0.74
CA SER A 77 -2.66 6.88 -0.35
C SER A 77 -2.12 7.07 1.07
N THR A 78 -2.05 8.32 1.53
CA THR A 78 -1.63 8.71 2.89
C THR A 78 -2.79 8.71 3.90
N GLY A 79 -4.00 8.35 3.48
CA GLY A 79 -5.16 8.15 4.35
C GLY A 79 -6.00 9.40 4.63
N TRP A 80 -5.84 10.47 3.85
CA TRP A 80 -6.77 11.59 3.86
C TRP A 80 -8.10 11.21 3.20
N LYS A 81 -9.18 11.82 3.69
CA LYS A 81 -10.53 11.60 3.16
C LYS A 81 -11.08 12.90 2.57
N PRO A 82 -11.53 12.90 1.31
CA PRO A 82 -12.18 14.06 0.73
C PRO A 82 -13.58 14.25 1.34
N ASN A 83 -13.97 15.50 1.56
CA ASN A 83 -15.27 15.92 2.05
C ASN A 83 -15.57 17.33 1.50
N ASN A 84 -16.44 17.43 0.49
CA ASN A 84 -16.89 18.69 -0.09
C ASN A 84 -15.76 19.70 -0.38
N GLY A 85 -14.70 19.24 -1.07
CA GLY A 85 -13.55 20.08 -1.44
C GLY A 85 -12.50 20.28 -0.33
N LYS A 86 -12.65 19.62 0.82
CA LYS A 86 -11.66 19.58 1.90
C LYS A 86 -11.15 18.16 2.13
N TRP A 87 -9.98 18.05 2.73
CA TRP A 87 -9.36 16.77 3.08
C TRP A 87 -9.28 16.65 4.60
N HIS A 88 -9.65 15.49 5.15
CA HIS A 88 -9.60 15.26 6.60
C HIS A 88 -8.72 14.07 6.99
N LYS A 89 -7.93 14.24 8.06
CA LYS A 89 -7.08 13.19 8.64
C LYS A 89 -6.78 13.49 10.11
N GLN A 90 -7.11 12.58 11.02
CA GLN A 90 -6.72 12.66 12.45
C GLN A 90 -7.03 14.02 13.14
N GLY A 91 -8.19 14.61 12.83
CA GLY A 91 -8.60 15.94 13.34
C GLY A 91 -8.12 17.11 12.48
N TYR A 92 -7.15 16.90 11.59
CA TYR A 92 -6.72 17.92 10.65
C TYR A 92 -7.69 18.07 9.48
N THR A 93 -7.81 19.30 9.01
CA THR A 93 -8.52 19.70 7.79
C THR A 93 -7.54 20.42 6.87
N LEU A 94 -7.33 19.88 5.68
CA LEU A 94 -6.50 20.44 4.63
C LEU A 94 -7.41 20.99 3.51
N THR A 95 -7.17 22.25 3.13
CA THR A 95 -7.84 22.92 2.01
C THR A 95 -6.80 23.25 0.95
N LEU A 96 -7.07 22.88 -0.30
CA LEU A 96 -6.20 23.17 -1.42
C LEU A 96 -6.80 24.30 -2.27
N LEU A 97 -5.97 25.22 -2.74
CA LEU A 97 -6.30 26.13 -3.82
C LEU A 97 -5.67 25.58 -5.10
N VAL A 98 -6.48 25.41 -6.13
CA VAL A 98 -6.07 24.86 -7.41
C VAL A 98 -6.28 25.93 -8.48
N GLU A 99 -5.24 26.22 -9.24
CA GLU A 99 -5.26 27.09 -10.42
C GLU A 99 -4.62 26.33 -11.57
N ASP A 100 -5.25 26.36 -12.76
CA ASP A 100 -4.78 25.63 -13.95
C ASP A 100 -4.38 24.17 -13.64
N ASP A 101 -5.28 23.43 -12.98
CA ASP A 101 -5.10 22.05 -12.50
C ASP A 101 -3.91 21.81 -11.55
N THR A 102 -3.26 22.87 -11.05
CA THR A 102 -2.09 22.81 -10.18
C THR A 102 -2.42 23.34 -8.79
N VAL A 103 -1.95 22.65 -7.75
CA VAL A 103 -2.10 23.11 -6.35
C VAL A 103 -1.15 24.27 -6.10
N VAL A 104 -1.69 25.48 -5.96
CA VAL A 104 -0.92 26.70 -5.71
C VAL A 104 -0.88 27.11 -4.23
N ASN A 105 -1.76 26.53 -3.41
CA ASN A 105 -1.76 26.77 -1.96
C ASN A 105 -2.34 25.57 -1.20
N SER A 106 -1.76 25.28 -0.03
CA SER A 106 -2.21 24.26 0.92
C SER A 106 -2.40 24.88 2.29
N GLN A 107 -3.63 24.90 2.81
CA GLN A 107 -3.94 25.40 4.14
C GLN A 107 -4.31 24.26 5.07
N LEU A 108 -3.48 24.04 6.09
CA LEU A 108 -3.70 23.03 7.11
C LEU A 108 -4.25 23.66 8.40
N LYS A 109 -5.37 23.12 8.89
CA LYS A 109 -5.98 23.47 10.17
C LYS A 109 -6.15 22.21 11.02
N LYS A 110 -6.10 22.35 12.35
CA LYS A 110 -6.42 21.29 13.31
C LYS A 110 -7.74 21.58 14.02
#